data_AF-A0A179HLW5-F1
#
_entry.id   AF-A0A179HLW5-F1
#
_cell.length_a   1.000
_cell.length_b   1.000
_cell.length_c   1.000
_cell.angle_alpha   90.00
_cell.angle_beta   90.00
_cell.angle_gamma   90.00
#
_symmetry.space_group_name_H-M   'P 1'
#
loop_
_entity.id
_entity.type
_entity.pdbx_description
1 polymer ?
#
loop_
_entity_poly.entity_id
_entity_poly.type
_entity_poly.pdbx_seq_one_letter_code
_entity_poly.pdbx_strand_id
1 'polypeptide(L)'
;MDSIEQTREAKSMHTTSIFFSDTGLVDAPVFDLHDLGVGDVVRGPAVIIDQTQTIVVTPNAAATALSSMLVIDVDNPPAAHSDAVVEPIKLSVFANRFMGIAEQMGRALQKTSVSTNIKERLDFSCAIFSADGGLVANAPHVPAMLGSMAFSVRWQIEHWKGNIRRGDVFLSNAPAAGGAHLPDLTVISPVFDEDGERVLFWTASRGHHADVGGIVPGSMPAMSKEIWEEGAIIESMKIVEDGVFQEELLYEAMVVAPSRHPGCEGARSFQDNVTDIKAQAAANQKGNNLIASLIKEYTLDTVMLYMNEVQKASENAVRDFFKKIARQKERSVFDAEDFMDDGSRIKLQIRIDPETGSADFDFTGTSPQAYGNWNAPQAVCNAGIIYTLRCLVDAEIPLNQGCILPVNAIIPEGSLLKPSKDAAVAAGNGLTNQRLVDVILKAFEVCAASNGCMANFTFGLAQKNGFGYYETIAGGSGAGPWWVGEDGIHCHMTNTRITDAEVLERRYPVLLREFSLRRGSGGEGRFRGGAGVNREIEFLIDMHAGILSERRVFQPYGMAGGLPGARGENLWLRHNGQVINVGGKASCYVKAGDRMRICTPGGGGYGSPEH
;
A
#
# COMPACT_ATOMS: atom_id res chain seq x y z
N MET A 1 7.62 25.76 27.35
CA MET A 1 6.56 25.19 28.20
C MET A 1 6.40 26.13 29.35
N ASP A 2 5.20 26.65 29.57
CA ASP A 2 4.93 27.50 30.73
C ASP A 2 5.22 26.71 32.00
N SER A 3 6.05 27.24 32.89
CA SER A 3 6.25 26.67 34.23
C SER A 3 5.16 27.19 35.15
N ILE A 4 4.11 26.40 35.36
CA ILE A 4 3.05 26.73 36.33
C ILE A 4 3.60 26.41 37.72
N GLU A 5 3.98 27.45 38.48
CA GLU A 5 4.50 27.27 39.85
C GLU A 5 3.38 27.01 40.88
N GLN A 6 2.18 27.56 40.65
CA GLN A 6 0.97 27.35 41.47
C GLN A 6 -0.31 27.47 40.62
N THR A 7 -1.29 26.61 40.87
CA THR A 7 -2.63 26.71 40.28
C THR A 7 -3.59 27.47 41.22
N ARG A 8 -4.55 28.21 40.65
CA ARG A 8 -5.59 28.92 41.42
C ARG A 8 -6.97 28.70 40.80
N GLU A 9 -8.02 28.69 41.62
CA GLU A 9 -9.40 28.61 41.09
C GLU A 9 -9.80 29.93 40.43
N ALA A 10 -10.35 29.83 39.22
CA ALA A 10 -10.85 30.98 38.49
C ALA A 10 -12.09 31.59 39.17
N LYS A 11 -12.32 32.89 38.97
CA LYS A 11 -13.50 33.59 39.49
C LYS A 11 -14.57 33.73 38.39
N SER A 12 -15.79 33.29 38.66
CA SER A 12 -16.90 33.34 37.70
C SER A 12 -17.56 34.72 37.62
N MET A 13 -18.12 35.04 36.46
CA MET A 13 -18.88 36.27 36.21
C MET A 13 -20.34 36.16 36.67
N HIS A 14 -21.00 35.06 36.29
CA HIS A 14 -22.38 34.75 36.61
C HIS A 14 -22.61 33.24 36.46
N THR A 15 -23.82 32.75 36.73
CA THR A 15 -24.21 31.35 36.51
C THR A 15 -25.28 31.27 35.42
N THR A 16 -25.32 30.17 34.68
CA THR A 16 -26.34 29.87 33.69
C THR A 16 -26.78 28.42 33.80
N SER A 17 -28.04 28.12 33.45
CA SER A 17 -28.57 26.76 33.56
C SER A 17 -28.23 25.95 32.30
N ILE A 18 -27.58 24.80 32.48
CA ILE A 18 -27.09 23.93 31.41
C ILE A 18 -27.50 22.50 31.71
N PHE A 19 -27.87 21.76 30.68
CA PHE A 19 -28.22 20.34 30.81
C PHE A 19 -27.07 19.45 30.36
N PHE A 20 -26.72 18.46 31.19
CA PHE A 20 -25.86 17.33 30.82
C PHE A 20 -26.65 16.02 30.93
N SER A 21 -26.39 15.06 30.04
CA SER A 21 -27.05 13.75 30.05
C SER A 21 -26.90 13.00 31.38
N ASP A 22 -25.76 13.18 32.03
CA ASP A 22 -25.36 12.35 33.18
C ASP A 22 -25.77 12.98 34.52
N THR A 23 -25.94 14.30 34.56
CA THR A 23 -26.22 15.06 35.80
C THR A 23 -27.51 15.89 35.74
N GLY A 24 -28.17 15.95 34.58
CA GLY A 24 -29.39 16.73 34.40
C GLY A 24 -29.11 18.23 34.25
N LEU A 25 -30.10 19.05 34.61
CA LEU A 25 -29.96 20.52 34.65
C LEU A 25 -29.10 20.93 35.84
N VAL A 26 -28.05 21.71 35.58
CA VAL A 26 -27.11 22.25 36.56
C VAL A 26 -26.91 23.75 36.34
N ASP A 27 -26.77 24.50 37.42
CA ASP A 27 -26.38 25.91 37.37
C ASP A 27 -24.86 26.00 37.25
N ALA A 28 -24.37 26.22 36.02
CA ALA A 28 -22.96 26.24 35.68
C ALA A 28 -22.39 27.67 35.76
N PRO A 29 -21.27 27.90 36.46
CA PRO A 29 -20.56 29.17 36.42
C PRO A 29 -20.00 29.47 35.02
N VAL A 30 -20.13 30.73 34.63
CA VAL A 30 -19.64 31.29 33.36
C VAL A 30 -18.41 32.16 33.62
N PHE A 31 -17.35 31.96 32.84
CA PHE A 31 -16.08 32.66 32.90
C PHE A 31 -15.79 33.34 31.57
N ASP A 32 -15.23 34.55 31.57
CA ASP A 32 -14.65 35.15 30.36
C ASP A 32 -13.23 34.60 30.19
N LEU A 33 -12.89 34.13 28.98
CA LEU A 33 -11.56 33.64 28.67
C LEU A 33 -10.48 34.70 28.92
N HIS A 34 -10.78 35.99 28.70
CA HIS A 34 -9.83 37.08 28.89
C HIS A 34 -9.52 37.39 30.36
N ASP A 35 -10.38 36.93 31.27
CA ASP A 35 -10.21 37.10 32.72
C ASP A 35 -9.42 35.95 33.36
N LEU A 36 -9.14 34.88 32.60
CA LEU A 36 -8.33 33.75 33.05
C LEU A 36 -6.83 34.07 32.95
N GLY A 37 -6.15 34.03 34.09
CA GLY A 37 -4.69 34.10 34.15
C GLY A 37 -4.04 32.74 33.91
N VAL A 38 -2.74 32.76 33.56
CA VAL A 38 -1.94 31.54 33.45
C VAL A 38 -1.92 30.80 34.78
N GLY A 39 -2.31 29.53 34.78
CA GLY A 39 -2.46 28.69 35.97
C GLY A 39 -3.88 28.63 36.56
N ASP A 40 -4.84 29.35 35.99
CA ASP A 40 -6.23 29.32 36.43
C ASP A 40 -6.89 28.00 36.06
N VAL A 41 -7.57 27.39 37.02
CA VAL A 41 -8.31 26.14 36.83
C VAL A 41 -9.81 26.40 36.94
N VAL A 42 -10.54 26.00 35.92
CA VAL A 42 -12.01 25.98 35.84
C VAL A 42 -12.46 24.53 35.90
N ARG A 43 -13.09 24.11 37.01
CA ARG A 43 -13.64 22.76 37.15
C ARG A 43 -15.07 22.71 36.60
N GLY A 44 -15.38 21.68 35.82
CA GLY A 44 -16.73 21.46 35.32
C GLY A 44 -17.70 20.95 36.39
N PRO A 45 -19.02 21.13 36.21
CA PRO A 45 -19.67 21.74 35.04
C PRO A 45 -19.52 23.27 35.00
N ALA A 46 -18.98 23.82 33.91
CA ALA A 46 -18.71 25.25 33.75
C ALA A 46 -18.72 25.68 32.28
N VAL A 47 -18.81 26.98 32.01
CA VAL A 47 -18.68 27.56 30.67
C VAL A 47 -17.61 28.63 30.65
N ILE A 48 -16.74 28.60 29.66
CA ILE A 48 -15.78 29.65 29.37
C ILE A 48 -16.17 30.26 28.02
N ILE A 49 -16.43 31.56 27.98
CA ILE A 49 -16.84 32.28 26.77
C ILE A 49 -15.73 33.21 26.28
N ASP A 50 -15.65 33.41 24.97
CA ASP A 50 -14.95 34.55 24.37
C ASP A 50 -15.78 35.16 23.23
N GLN A 51 -15.23 36.13 22.49
CA GLN A 51 -15.93 36.82 21.41
C GLN A 51 -16.35 35.92 20.22
N THR A 52 -15.75 34.75 20.08
CA THR A 52 -15.85 33.86 18.91
C THR A 52 -16.27 32.43 19.25
N GLN A 53 -16.13 31.99 20.51
CA GLN A 53 -16.42 30.62 20.92
C GLN A 53 -17.02 30.53 22.33
N THR A 54 -17.59 29.36 22.61
CA THR A 54 -18.11 28.98 23.92
C THR A 54 -17.61 27.58 24.23
N ILE A 55 -16.79 27.47 25.27
CA ILE A 55 -16.15 26.24 25.72
C ILE A 55 -16.93 25.72 26.92
N VAL A 56 -17.50 24.52 26.79
CA VAL A 56 -18.22 23.86 27.88
C VAL A 56 -17.29 22.86 28.55
N VAL A 57 -16.99 23.07 29.83
CA VAL A 57 -16.23 22.14 30.67
C VAL A 57 -17.22 21.19 31.32
N THR A 58 -17.23 19.94 30.89
CA THR A 58 -18.20 18.92 31.32
C THR A 58 -18.00 18.53 32.80
N PRO A 59 -19.02 17.93 33.46
CA PRO A 59 -18.81 17.24 34.73
C PRO A 59 -17.61 16.31 34.65
N ASN A 60 -16.80 16.25 35.72
CA ASN A 60 -15.55 15.48 35.79
C ASN A 60 -14.43 15.94 34.84
N ALA A 61 -14.53 17.13 34.24
CA ALA A 61 -13.41 17.75 33.53
C ALA A 61 -12.87 18.98 34.27
N ALA A 62 -11.63 19.35 33.99
CA ALA A 62 -11.02 20.59 34.46
C ALA A 62 -10.28 21.26 33.31
N ALA A 63 -10.48 22.56 33.16
CA ALA A 63 -9.78 23.37 32.16
C ALA A 63 -8.72 24.23 32.85
N THR A 64 -7.47 24.13 32.40
CA THR A 64 -6.32 24.89 32.90
C THR A 64 -5.86 25.90 31.85
N ALA A 65 -5.85 27.18 32.21
CA ALA A 65 -5.40 28.26 31.33
C ALA A 65 -3.87 28.34 31.27
N LEU A 66 -3.31 28.32 30.07
CA LEU A 66 -1.89 28.56 29.76
C LEU A 66 -1.74 29.89 29.01
N SER A 67 -0.49 30.31 28.73
CA SER A 67 -0.21 31.59 28.05
C SER A 67 -0.85 31.72 26.66
N SER A 68 -1.12 30.60 25.99
CA SER A 68 -1.59 30.57 24.60
C SER A 68 -2.69 29.54 24.31
N MET A 69 -3.10 28.75 25.30
CA MET A 69 -4.11 27.69 25.12
C MET A 69 -4.82 27.36 26.44
N LEU A 70 -6.00 26.75 26.32
CA LEU A 70 -6.67 26.04 27.42
C LEU A 70 -6.42 24.54 27.26
N VAL A 71 -5.97 23.88 28.33
CA VAL A 71 -5.85 22.42 28.39
C VAL A 71 -7.05 21.89 29.17
N ILE A 72 -7.84 21.02 28.57
CA ILE A 72 -9.01 20.40 29.23
C ILE A 72 -8.66 18.95 29.54
N ASP A 73 -8.52 18.65 30.83
CA ASP A 73 -8.38 17.30 31.34
C ASP A 73 -9.78 16.73 31.57
N VAL A 74 -10.13 15.65 30.86
CA VAL A 74 -11.43 14.97 30.99
C VAL A 74 -11.24 13.68 31.75
N ASP A 75 -11.75 13.62 32.98
CA ASP A 75 -11.70 12.44 33.84
C ASP A 75 -12.91 11.54 33.51
N ASN A 76 -12.80 10.76 32.44
CA ASN A 76 -13.80 9.76 32.08
C ASN A 76 -13.43 8.44 32.77
N PRO A 77 -14.21 7.98 33.79
CA PRO A 77 -14.07 6.60 34.22
C PRO A 77 -14.41 5.68 33.03
N PRO A 78 -13.64 4.61 32.78
CA PRO A 78 -13.95 3.67 31.71
C PRO A 78 -15.35 3.11 31.95
N ALA A 79 -16.27 3.37 31.01
CA ALA A 79 -17.62 2.85 31.09
C ALA A 79 -17.55 1.31 31.19
N ALA A 80 -18.24 0.71 32.16
CA ALA A 80 -18.32 -0.74 32.30
C ALA A 80 -18.77 -1.35 30.96
N HIS A 81 -17.88 -2.10 30.30
CA HIS A 81 -18.17 -2.70 29.02
C HIS A 81 -19.03 -3.95 29.23
N SER A 82 -20.16 -4.01 28.52
CA SER A 82 -20.92 -5.25 28.37
C SER A 82 -20.28 -6.06 27.25
N ASP A 83 -19.64 -7.18 27.61
CA ASP A 83 -18.92 -8.05 26.66
C ASP A 83 -19.86 -8.89 25.77
N ALA A 84 -21.19 -8.80 25.96
CA ALA A 84 -22.13 -9.74 25.37
C ALA A 84 -22.84 -9.26 24.08
N VAL A 85 -22.84 -7.95 23.79
CA VAL A 85 -23.58 -7.40 22.63
C VAL A 85 -22.71 -6.42 21.86
N VAL A 86 -22.50 -6.70 20.56
CA VAL A 86 -21.75 -5.86 19.64
C VAL A 86 -22.54 -4.57 19.37
N GLU A 87 -21.97 -3.43 19.74
CA GLU A 87 -22.58 -2.12 19.49
C GLU A 87 -22.13 -1.57 18.13
N PRO A 88 -23.04 -1.18 17.21
CA PRO A 88 -22.67 -0.69 15.88
C PRO A 88 -21.72 0.52 15.91
N ILE A 89 -21.92 1.44 16.88
CA ILE A 89 -21.06 2.61 17.06
C ILE A 89 -19.64 2.15 17.42
N LYS A 90 -19.49 1.21 18.35
CA LYS A 90 -18.18 0.68 18.74
C LYS A 90 -17.53 -0.08 17.59
N LEU A 91 -18.28 -0.82 16.78
CA LEU A 91 -17.76 -1.48 15.59
C LEU A 91 -17.08 -0.47 14.65
N SER A 92 -17.74 0.65 14.35
CA SER A 92 -17.17 1.73 13.55
C SER A 92 -15.97 2.38 14.24
N VAL A 93 -16.00 2.58 15.56
CA VAL A 93 -14.86 3.12 16.33
C VAL A 93 -13.65 2.20 16.22
N PHE A 94 -13.81 0.89 16.45
CA PHE A 94 -12.71 -0.06 16.38
C PHE A 94 -12.14 -0.19 14.96
N ALA A 95 -12.99 -0.24 13.93
CA ALA A 95 -12.54 -0.22 12.54
C ALA A 95 -11.63 0.99 12.25
N ASN A 96 -12.04 2.18 12.69
CA ASN A 96 -11.25 3.41 12.54
C ASN A 96 -10.00 3.43 13.43
N ARG A 97 -10.05 2.88 14.65
CA ARG A 97 -8.88 2.77 15.54
C ARG A 97 -7.81 1.87 14.92
N PHE A 98 -8.16 0.69 14.42
CA PHE A 98 -7.19 -0.21 13.77
C PHE A 98 -6.59 0.45 12.52
N MET A 99 -7.42 1.09 11.69
CA MET A 99 -6.94 1.85 10.53
C MET A 99 -5.98 2.98 10.94
N GLY A 100 -6.38 3.77 11.94
CA GLY A 100 -5.59 4.89 12.44
C GLY A 100 -4.24 4.47 13.03
N ILE A 101 -4.12 3.26 13.59
CA ILE A 101 -2.83 2.69 14.01
C ILE A 101 -1.94 2.44 12.79
N ALA A 102 -2.45 1.74 11.77
CA ALA A 102 -1.70 1.45 10.55
C ALA A 102 -1.24 2.74 9.83
N GLU A 103 -2.08 3.77 9.81
CA GLU A 103 -1.71 5.07 9.23
C GLU A 103 -0.64 5.80 10.05
N GLN A 104 -0.71 5.73 11.40
CA GLN A 104 0.32 6.32 12.25
C GLN A 104 1.67 5.63 12.06
N MET A 105 1.68 4.31 11.85
CA MET A 105 2.89 3.58 11.46
C MET A 105 3.44 4.12 10.13
N GLY A 106 2.57 4.28 9.13
CA GLY A 106 2.97 4.81 7.82
C GLY A 106 3.55 6.23 7.89
N ARG A 107 2.92 7.13 8.66
CA ARG A 107 3.44 8.49 8.91
C ARG A 107 4.79 8.47 9.63
N ALA A 108 5.01 7.53 10.54
CA ALA A 108 6.31 7.37 11.19
C ALA A 108 7.37 6.93 10.17
N LEU A 109 7.08 5.90 9.38
CA LEU A 109 7.98 5.38 8.34
C LEU A 109 8.37 6.46 7.32
N GLN A 110 7.39 7.20 6.80
CA GLN A 110 7.64 8.29 5.84
C GLN A 110 8.59 9.35 6.40
N LYS A 111 8.45 9.72 7.68
CA LYS A 111 9.25 10.79 8.30
C LYS A 111 10.69 10.34 8.58
N THR A 112 10.90 9.07 8.90
CA THR A 112 12.20 8.54 9.34
C THR A 112 13.02 7.88 8.23
N SER A 113 12.40 7.52 7.10
CA SER A 113 13.10 6.99 5.93
C SER A 113 13.93 8.06 5.19
N VAL A 114 14.91 7.59 4.40
CA VAL A 114 15.85 8.44 3.65
C VAL A 114 15.76 8.25 2.13
N SER A 115 15.37 7.06 1.66
CA SER A 115 15.28 6.79 0.22
C SER A 115 14.15 7.60 -0.44
N THR A 116 14.38 7.96 -1.70
CA THR A 116 13.39 8.66 -2.54
C THR A 116 12.08 7.85 -2.64
N ASN A 117 12.19 6.52 -2.73
CA ASN A 117 11.07 5.61 -2.90
C ASN A 117 10.11 5.61 -1.71
N ILE A 118 10.63 5.50 -0.49
CA ILE A 118 9.78 5.47 0.70
C ILE A 118 9.38 6.89 1.11
N LYS A 119 10.34 7.83 1.14
CA LYS A 119 10.13 9.17 1.69
C LYS A 119 9.25 10.05 0.79
N GLU A 120 9.58 10.12 -0.49
CA GLU A 120 8.96 11.05 -1.45
C GLU A 120 7.82 10.37 -2.20
N ARG A 121 8.09 9.19 -2.75
CA ARG A 121 7.13 8.46 -3.61
C ARG A 121 6.07 7.68 -2.82
N LEU A 122 6.27 7.48 -1.52
CA LEU A 122 5.37 6.73 -0.65
C LEU A 122 5.16 5.27 -1.08
N ASP A 123 6.20 4.65 -1.62
CA ASP A 123 6.20 3.25 -2.06
C ASP A 123 6.43 2.31 -0.87
N PHE A 124 5.47 2.29 0.05
CA PHE A 124 5.48 1.45 1.24
C PHE A 124 4.05 1.13 1.68
N SER A 125 3.89 0.21 2.63
CA SER A 125 2.62 -0.05 3.32
C SER A 125 2.86 -0.52 4.76
N CYS A 126 1.91 -0.26 5.64
CA CYS A 126 1.95 -0.66 7.05
C CYS A 126 0.63 -1.34 7.42
N ALA A 127 0.72 -2.46 8.14
CA ALA A 127 -0.43 -3.27 8.47
C ALA A 127 -0.31 -3.93 9.86
N ILE A 128 -1.47 -4.29 10.40
CA ILE A 128 -1.65 -5.02 11.65
C ILE A 128 -2.22 -6.39 11.31
N PHE A 129 -1.76 -7.41 12.02
CA PHE A 129 -2.20 -8.78 11.85
C PHE A 129 -2.56 -9.40 13.19
N SER A 130 -3.52 -10.33 13.18
CA SER A 130 -3.89 -11.15 14.33
C SER A 130 -2.76 -12.13 14.68
N ALA A 131 -2.82 -12.76 15.85
CA ALA A 131 -1.80 -13.70 16.32
C ALA A 131 -1.45 -14.82 15.32
N ASP A 132 -2.41 -15.26 14.50
CA ASP A 132 -2.28 -16.27 13.44
C ASP A 132 -1.83 -15.69 12.09
N GLY A 133 -1.55 -14.39 12.00
CA GLY A 133 -1.07 -13.70 10.80
C GLY A 133 -2.17 -13.28 9.82
N GLY A 134 -3.45 -13.33 10.21
CA GLY A 134 -4.55 -12.78 9.42
C GLY A 134 -4.54 -11.25 9.37
N LEU A 135 -4.83 -10.64 8.22
CA LEU A 135 -4.84 -9.18 8.08
C LEU A 135 -5.96 -8.53 8.90
N VAL A 136 -5.62 -7.64 9.83
CA VAL A 136 -6.57 -6.90 10.67
C VAL A 136 -6.91 -5.55 10.06
N ALA A 137 -5.88 -4.76 9.74
CA ALA A 137 -6.03 -3.46 9.10
C ALA A 137 -4.78 -3.11 8.31
N ASN A 138 -4.96 -2.33 7.26
CA ASN A 138 -3.89 -1.85 6.40
C ASN A 138 -4.15 -0.40 6.00
N ALA A 139 -3.14 0.45 6.14
CA ALA A 139 -3.24 1.82 5.68
C ALA A 139 -3.25 1.89 4.14
N PRO A 140 -4.08 2.76 3.53
CA PRO A 140 -4.34 2.78 2.08
C PRO A 140 -3.18 3.40 1.27
N HIS A 141 -2.00 2.79 1.33
CA HIS A 141 -0.84 3.16 0.54
C HIS A 141 -0.85 2.39 -0.79
N VAL A 142 0.03 1.41 -0.99
CA VAL A 142 0.22 0.71 -2.27
C VAL A 142 -0.62 -0.59 -2.34
N PRO A 143 -1.56 -0.69 -3.30
CA PRO A 143 -2.46 -1.84 -3.33
C PRO A 143 -1.81 -3.22 -3.53
N ALA A 144 -0.70 -3.28 -4.25
CA ALA A 144 0.09 -4.50 -4.45
C ALA A 144 0.64 -5.14 -3.16
N MET A 145 0.84 -4.33 -2.12
CA MET A 145 1.31 -4.80 -0.82
C MET A 145 0.14 -5.29 0.07
N LEU A 146 -1.11 -5.03 -0.35
CA LEU A 146 -2.31 -5.41 0.38
C LEU A 146 -2.56 -6.90 0.23
N GLY A 147 -2.74 -7.63 1.35
CA GLY A 147 -2.97 -9.07 1.33
C GLY A 147 -1.71 -9.91 1.08
N SER A 148 -0.73 -9.44 0.30
CA SER A 148 0.53 -10.15 0.09
C SER A 148 1.37 -10.23 1.38
N MET A 149 1.39 -9.18 2.22
CA MET A 149 2.08 -9.20 3.52
C MET A 149 1.56 -10.28 4.49
N ALA A 150 0.28 -10.66 4.43
CA ALA A 150 -0.26 -11.74 5.28
C ALA A 150 0.38 -13.10 4.95
N PHE A 151 0.87 -13.31 3.73
CA PHE A 151 1.66 -14.50 3.39
C PHE A 151 3.03 -14.44 4.05
N SER A 152 3.70 -13.29 4.02
CA SER A 152 4.99 -13.12 4.71
C SER A 152 4.86 -13.33 6.21
N VAL A 153 3.89 -12.68 6.86
CA VAL A 153 3.68 -12.82 8.31
C VAL A 153 3.41 -14.27 8.69
N ARG A 154 2.47 -14.96 8.02
CA ARG A 154 2.17 -16.37 8.30
C ARG A 154 3.36 -17.30 8.06
N TRP A 155 4.13 -17.06 7.01
CA TRP A 155 5.34 -17.84 6.74
C TRP A 155 6.36 -17.65 7.86
N GLN A 156 6.61 -16.41 8.31
CA GLN A 156 7.54 -16.14 9.41
C GLN A 156 7.07 -16.75 10.73
N ILE A 157 5.76 -16.70 11.04
CA ILE A 157 5.18 -17.33 12.23
C ILE A 157 5.49 -18.82 12.28
N GLU A 158 5.28 -19.53 11.15
CA GLU A 158 5.52 -20.98 11.10
C GLU A 158 7.02 -21.29 11.10
N HIS A 159 7.83 -20.53 10.35
CA HIS A 159 9.28 -20.74 10.27
C HIS A 159 9.98 -20.56 11.63
N TRP A 160 9.57 -19.56 12.41
CA TRP A 160 10.16 -19.25 13.71
C TRP A 160 9.42 -19.86 14.90
N LYS A 161 8.47 -20.77 14.65
CA LYS A 161 7.65 -21.38 15.70
C LYS A 161 8.52 -21.99 16.81
N GLY A 162 8.30 -21.53 18.04
CA GLY A 162 9.09 -21.92 19.22
C GLY A 162 10.39 -21.12 19.44
N ASN A 163 10.72 -20.16 18.56
CA ASN A 163 11.89 -19.29 18.66
C ASN A 163 11.55 -17.82 18.37
N ILE A 164 10.40 -17.35 18.86
CA ILE A 164 9.96 -15.95 18.80
C ILE A 164 10.03 -15.37 20.20
N ARG A 165 10.74 -14.26 20.37
CA ARG A 165 10.85 -13.54 21.65
C ARG A 165 10.36 -12.11 21.54
N ARG A 166 10.00 -11.52 22.68
CA ARG A 166 9.64 -10.10 22.77
C ARG A 166 10.81 -9.24 22.34
N GLY A 167 10.57 -8.32 21.41
CA GLY A 167 11.59 -7.42 20.87
C GLY A 167 12.30 -7.95 19.62
N ASP A 168 12.09 -9.21 19.23
CA ASP A 168 12.57 -9.71 17.95
C ASP A 168 11.95 -8.93 16.79
N VAL A 169 12.73 -8.66 15.75
CA VAL A 169 12.24 -8.09 14.48
C VAL A 169 12.74 -8.96 13.34
N PHE A 170 11.83 -9.34 12.45
CA PHE A 170 12.11 -10.22 11.33
C PHE A 170 12.18 -9.42 10.02
N LEU A 171 13.04 -9.85 9.09
CA LEU A 171 13.17 -9.29 7.74
C LEU A 171 13.01 -10.41 6.70
N SER A 172 12.23 -10.15 5.65
CA SER A 172 12.14 -11.00 4.46
C SER A 172 11.71 -10.24 3.21
N ASN A 173 12.09 -10.76 2.05
CA ASN A 173 11.63 -10.27 0.74
C ASN A 173 11.44 -11.41 -0.29
N ALA A 174 11.86 -12.64 0.02
CA ALA A 174 11.80 -13.73 -0.94
C ALA A 174 10.34 -14.07 -1.32
N PRO A 175 10.03 -14.25 -2.61
CA PRO A 175 8.69 -14.65 -3.05
C PRO A 175 8.18 -15.94 -2.42
N ALA A 176 9.09 -16.91 -2.20
CA ALA A 176 8.79 -18.16 -1.51
C ALA A 176 8.33 -17.96 -0.04
N ALA A 177 8.67 -16.82 0.56
CA ALA A 177 8.27 -16.39 1.90
C ALA A 177 7.24 -15.23 1.85
N GLY A 178 6.40 -15.18 0.82
CA GLY A 178 5.31 -14.19 0.69
C GLY A 178 5.73 -12.80 0.19
N GLY A 179 6.99 -12.65 -0.24
CA GLY A 179 7.47 -11.45 -0.94
C GLY A 179 6.73 -11.22 -2.26
N ALA A 180 6.60 -9.96 -2.67
CA ALA A 180 6.04 -9.61 -3.98
C ALA A 180 7.10 -9.65 -5.10
N HIS A 181 8.24 -9.04 -4.80
CA HIS A 181 9.48 -8.99 -5.57
C HIS A 181 10.61 -8.53 -4.64
N LEU A 182 11.87 -8.71 -5.05
CA LEU A 182 13.02 -8.51 -4.14
C LEU A 182 13.21 -7.08 -3.60
N PRO A 183 12.88 -6.00 -4.31
CA PRO A 183 12.98 -4.65 -3.76
C PRO A 183 12.03 -4.38 -2.59
N ASP A 184 10.94 -5.13 -2.45
CA ASP A 184 9.97 -4.94 -1.36
C ASP A 184 10.40 -5.72 -0.11
N LEU A 185 11.12 -5.04 0.79
CA LEU A 185 11.55 -5.62 2.06
C LEU A 185 10.43 -5.52 3.11
N THR A 186 10.05 -6.65 3.70
CA THR A 186 9.03 -6.76 4.74
C THR A 186 9.69 -6.90 6.09
N VAL A 187 9.44 -5.93 6.98
CA VAL A 187 9.88 -5.95 8.38
C VAL A 187 8.68 -6.30 9.25
N ILE A 188 8.82 -7.31 10.11
CA ILE A 188 7.72 -7.91 10.88
C ILE A 188 8.09 -7.93 12.36
N SER A 189 7.19 -7.50 13.24
CA SER A 189 7.43 -7.44 14.68
C SER A 189 6.26 -8.04 15.47
N PRO A 190 6.51 -8.92 16.44
CA PRO A 190 5.48 -9.47 17.31
C PRO A 190 5.04 -8.44 18.36
N VAL A 191 3.74 -8.44 18.67
CA VAL A 191 3.16 -7.72 19.79
C VAL A 191 2.81 -8.74 20.87
N PHE A 192 3.54 -8.71 21.97
CA PHE A 192 3.30 -9.60 23.11
C PHE A 192 2.27 -9.02 24.08
N ASP A 193 1.71 -9.89 24.91
CA ASP A 193 1.04 -9.51 26.15
C ASP A 193 1.99 -8.82 27.14
N GLU A 194 1.44 -8.31 28.25
CA GLU A 194 2.23 -7.58 29.26
C GLU A 194 3.33 -8.47 29.85
N ASP A 195 3.00 -9.74 30.12
CA ASP A 195 3.89 -10.76 30.69
C ASP A 195 4.97 -11.24 29.71
N GLY A 196 4.80 -11.02 28.40
CA GLY A 196 5.75 -11.43 27.38
C GLY A 196 5.68 -12.93 27.02
N GLU A 197 4.58 -13.60 27.36
CA GLU A 197 4.39 -15.04 27.17
C GLU A 197 3.71 -15.37 25.84
N ARG A 198 2.77 -14.52 25.40
CA ARG A 198 1.96 -14.79 24.21
C ARG A 198 2.00 -13.66 23.21
N VAL A 199 2.15 -14.01 21.94
CA VAL A 199 1.94 -13.06 20.84
C VAL A 199 0.43 -12.85 20.65
N LEU A 200 0.01 -11.59 20.73
CA LEU A 200 -1.38 -11.15 20.58
C LEU A 200 -1.65 -10.66 19.15
N PHE A 201 -0.71 -9.90 18.60
CA PHE A 201 -0.79 -9.31 17.26
C PHE A 201 0.59 -9.31 16.61
N TRP A 202 0.62 -8.96 15.33
CA TRP A 202 1.85 -8.62 14.62
C TRP A 202 1.68 -7.27 13.96
N THR A 203 2.77 -6.51 13.87
CA THR A 203 2.86 -5.35 12.99
C THR A 203 3.84 -5.67 11.87
N ALA A 204 3.53 -5.20 10.66
CA ALA A 204 4.46 -5.28 9.56
C ALA A 204 4.47 -4.00 8.75
N SER A 205 5.64 -3.71 8.18
CA SER A 205 5.82 -2.67 7.18
C SER A 205 6.58 -3.25 6.01
N ARG A 206 6.14 -2.93 4.79
CA ARG A 206 6.83 -3.28 3.56
C ARG A 206 7.22 -1.99 2.85
N GLY A 207 8.48 -1.83 2.51
CA GLY A 207 9.00 -0.66 1.81
C GLY A 207 9.73 -1.08 0.55
N HIS A 208 9.61 -0.29 -0.51
CA HIS A 208 10.34 -0.52 -1.74
C HIS A 208 11.74 0.13 -1.67
N HIS A 209 12.77 -0.70 -1.62
CA HIS A 209 14.16 -0.27 -1.61
C HIS A 209 14.67 -0.06 -3.02
N ALA A 210 15.33 1.08 -3.27
CA ALA A 210 15.78 1.44 -4.61
C ALA A 210 16.86 0.51 -5.18
N ASP A 211 17.68 -0.11 -4.32
CA ASP A 211 18.74 -1.03 -4.74
C ASP A 211 19.00 -2.11 -3.69
N VAL A 212 18.70 -3.36 -4.06
CA VAL A 212 18.99 -4.59 -3.32
C VAL A 212 20.04 -5.45 -4.04
N GLY A 213 20.82 -4.84 -4.94
CA GLY A 213 21.80 -5.52 -5.79
C GLY A 213 21.20 -6.12 -7.07
N GLY A 214 21.90 -7.10 -7.63
CA GLY A 214 21.53 -7.81 -8.87
C GLY A 214 22.35 -7.38 -10.08
N ILE A 215 21.93 -7.84 -11.27
CA ILE A 215 22.69 -7.65 -12.53
C ILE A 215 22.67 -6.21 -13.08
N VAL A 216 21.71 -5.37 -12.64
CA VAL A 216 21.65 -3.96 -13.03
C VAL A 216 21.23 -3.07 -11.85
N PRO A 217 21.50 -1.75 -11.90
CA PRO A 217 21.06 -0.79 -10.90
C PRO A 217 19.54 -0.58 -10.89
N GLY A 218 19.00 -0.21 -9.73
CA GLY A 218 17.56 0.07 -9.56
C GLY A 218 16.70 -1.16 -9.28
N SER A 219 17.33 -2.34 -9.16
CA SER A 219 16.74 -3.64 -8.75
C SER A 219 15.47 -4.10 -9.47
N MET A 220 15.24 -3.56 -10.68
CA MET A 220 14.21 -4.01 -11.61
C MET A 220 14.87 -4.42 -12.95
N PRO A 221 15.69 -5.48 -12.98
CA PRO A 221 16.40 -5.91 -14.19
C PRO A 221 15.41 -6.33 -15.29
N ALA A 222 15.28 -5.53 -16.34
CA ALA A 222 14.28 -5.79 -17.39
C ALA A 222 14.42 -7.13 -18.13
N MET A 223 15.60 -7.75 -18.03
CA MET A 223 15.96 -8.98 -18.74
C MET A 223 16.22 -10.17 -17.82
N SER A 224 15.91 -10.06 -16.52
CA SER A 224 16.05 -11.20 -15.60
C SER A 224 15.09 -12.33 -15.96
N LYS A 225 15.54 -13.55 -15.67
CA LYS A 225 14.91 -14.83 -15.92
C LYS A 225 14.94 -15.72 -14.68
N GLU A 226 16.00 -15.61 -13.90
CA GLU A 226 16.18 -16.33 -12.65
C GLU A 226 16.24 -15.35 -11.47
N ILE A 227 15.70 -15.75 -10.32
CA ILE A 227 15.52 -14.87 -9.16
C ILE A 227 16.85 -14.29 -8.64
N TRP A 228 17.95 -15.03 -8.74
CA TRP A 228 19.26 -14.58 -8.28
C TRP A 228 19.82 -13.42 -9.12
N GLU A 229 19.32 -13.21 -10.34
CA GLU A 229 19.69 -12.06 -11.17
C GLU A 229 19.09 -10.75 -10.61
N GLU A 230 18.09 -10.83 -9.74
CA GLU A 230 17.31 -9.69 -9.25
C GLU A 230 17.86 -9.05 -7.96
N GLY A 231 18.82 -9.70 -7.29
CA GLY A 231 19.50 -9.16 -6.11
C GLY A 231 19.37 -10.02 -4.87
N ALA A 232 19.32 -9.38 -3.70
CA ALA A 232 19.30 -10.05 -2.40
C ALA A 232 18.00 -10.82 -2.16
N ILE A 233 18.14 -12.11 -1.85
CA ILE A 233 17.02 -13.01 -1.52
C ILE A 233 17.11 -13.35 -0.04
N ILE A 234 16.17 -12.84 0.73
CA ILE A 234 16.07 -13.02 2.19
C ILE A 234 14.76 -13.74 2.46
N GLU A 235 14.83 -15.06 2.65
CA GLU A 235 13.67 -15.85 3.08
C GLU A 235 13.27 -15.50 4.50
N SER A 236 14.26 -15.33 5.37
CA SER A 236 14.07 -15.14 6.80
C SER A 236 15.34 -14.63 7.47
N MET A 237 15.19 -13.68 8.38
CA MET A 237 16.28 -13.11 9.18
C MET A 237 15.69 -12.48 10.44
N LYS A 238 16.28 -12.73 11.62
CA LYS A 238 16.10 -11.84 12.77
C LYS A 238 17.02 -10.64 12.58
N ILE A 239 16.46 -9.52 12.14
CA ILE A 239 17.22 -8.28 11.93
C ILE A 239 17.43 -7.50 13.23
N VAL A 240 16.57 -7.73 14.22
CA VAL A 240 16.81 -7.32 15.62
C VAL A 240 16.61 -8.56 16.50
N GLU A 241 17.60 -8.84 17.33
CA GLU A 241 17.57 -9.91 18.33
C GLU A 241 18.17 -9.37 19.63
N ASP A 242 17.51 -9.61 20.77
CA ASP A 242 17.89 -9.08 22.09
C ASP A 242 18.17 -7.56 22.10
N GLY A 243 17.39 -6.81 21.30
CA GLY A 243 17.52 -5.35 21.17
C GLY A 243 18.69 -4.88 20.31
N VAL A 244 19.44 -5.79 19.68
CA VAL A 244 20.61 -5.49 18.85
C VAL A 244 20.28 -5.68 17.36
N PHE A 245 20.55 -4.63 16.57
CA PHE A 245 20.40 -4.67 15.11
C PHE A 245 21.53 -5.46 14.44
N GLN A 246 21.19 -6.45 13.63
CA GLN A 246 22.12 -7.42 13.03
C GLN A 246 22.71 -6.90 11.71
N GLU A 247 23.48 -5.81 11.78
CA GLU A 247 24.01 -5.11 10.59
C GLU A 247 25.00 -5.98 9.77
N GLU A 248 25.83 -6.78 10.44
CA GLU A 248 26.78 -7.69 9.78
C GLU A 248 26.05 -8.80 8.99
N LEU A 249 25.00 -9.38 9.58
CA LEU A 249 24.17 -10.38 8.92
C LEU A 249 23.43 -9.78 7.72
N LEU A 250 22.96 -8.53 7.86
CA LEU A 250 22.33 -7.80 6.75
C LEU A 250 23.33 -7.48 5.64
N TYR A 251 24.56 -7.11 5.97
CA TYR A 251 25.63 -6.89 5.00
C TYR A 251 25.96 -8.16 4.21
N GLU A 252 26.07 -9.30 4.90
CA GLU A 252 26.25 -10.60 4.25
C GLU A 252 25.10 -10.89 3.27
N ALA A 253 23.85 -10.68 3.70
CA ALA A 253 22.66 -10.99 2.89
C ALA A 253 22.47 -10.04 1.69
N MET A 254 22.74 -8.74 1.85
CA MET A 254 22.47 -7.74 0.82
C MET A 254 23.66 -7.41 -0.09
N VAL A 255 24.89 -7.60 0.41
CA VAL A 255 26.10 -7.20 -0.33
C VAL A 255 26.89 -8.42 -0.77
N VAL A 256 27.23 -9.31 0.17
CA VAL A 256 28.14 -10.43 -0.11
C VAL A 256 27.42 -11.53 -0.91
N ALA A 257 26.27 -12.02 -0.43
CA ALA A 257 25.57 -13.14 -1.04
C ALA A 257 25.19 -12.88 -2.52
N PRO A 258 24.61 -11.73 -2.91
CA PRO A 258 24.27 -11.46 -4.31
C PRO A 258 25.52 -11.36 -5.19
N SER A 259 26.63 -10.80 -4.67
CA SER A 259 27.88 -10.66 -5.42
C SER A 259 28.58 -11.99 -5.74
N ARG A 260 28.15 -13.11 -5.14
CA ARG A 260 28.65 -14.46 -5.48
C ARG A 260 28.13 -14.96 -6.81
N HIS A 261 27.03 -14.39 -7.31
CA HIS A 261 26.43 -14.82 -8.56
C HIS A 261 27.08 -14.13 -9.77
N PRO A 262 27.25 -14.84 -10.90
CA PRO A 262 27.88 -14.27 -12.09
C PRO A 262 27.17 -13.01 -12.58
N GLY A 263 27.92 -11.91 -12.75
CA GLY A 263 27.38 -10.64 -13.24
C GLY A 263 26.50 -9.87 -12.27
N CYS A 264 26.29 -10.37 -11.04
CA CYS A 264 25.57 -9.65 -10.00
C CYS A 264 26.51 -8.81 -9.15
N GLU A 265 26.03 -7.66 -8.70
CA GLU A 265 26.67 -6.89 -7.64
C GLU A 265 25.80 -6.91 -6.37
N GLY A 266 26.44 -6.68 -5.23
CA GLY A 266 25.75 -6.41 -3.98
C GLY A 266 25.00 -5.07 -4.00
N ALA A 267 24.15 -4.85 -2.99
CA ALA A 267 23.40 -3.61 -2.85
C ALA A 267 24.31 -2.38 -2.88
N ARG A 268 24.06 -1.48 -3.83
CA ARG A 268 24.89 -0.30 -4.11
C ARG A 268 24.66 0.84 -3.12
N SER A 269 23.46 0.87 -2.55
CA SER A 269 23.01 1.84 -1.53
C SER A 269 22.77 1.17 -0.18
N PHE A 270 23.71 0.33 0.29
CA PHE A 270 23.54 -0.44 1.53
C PHE A 270 23.18 0.42 2.76
N GLN A 271 23.77 1.62 2.89
CA GLN A 271 23.49 2.48 4.03
C GLN A 271 22.05 3.03 4.02
N ASP A 272 21.48 3.29 2.85
CA ASP A 272 20.08 3.67 2.71
C ASP A 272 19.20 2.50 3.14
N ASN A 273 19.55 1.27 2.72
CA ASN A 273 18.83 0.06 3.13
C ASN A 273 18.83 -0.12 4.65
N VAL A 274 19.99 0.02 5.30
CA VAL A 274 20.11 -0.05 6.77
C VAL A 274 19.21 0.99 7.44
N THR A 275 19.22 2.22 6.93
CA THR A 275 18.45 3.33 7.50
C THR A 275 16.94 3.11 7.35
N ASP A 276 16.50 2.68 6.16
CA ASP A 276 15.09 2.43 5.87
C ASP A 276 14.56 1.20 6.62
N ILE A 277 15.35 0.13 6.79
CA ILE A 277 14.97 -1.03 7.61
C ILE A 277 14.83 -0.64 9.08
N LYS A 278 15.74 0.21 9.61
CA LYS A 278 15.60 0.78 10.97
C LYS A 278 14.34 1.64 11.08
N ALA A 279 14.01 2.42 10.05
CA ALA A 279 12.78 3.22 9.99
C ALA A 279 11.52 2.32 9.99
N GLN A 280 11.53 1.22 9.24
CA GLN A 280 10.46 0.21 9.23
C GLN A 280 10.28 -0.45 10.60
N ALA A 281 11.38 -0.85 11.26
CA ALA A 281 11.33 -1.41 12.62
C ALA A 281 10.76 -0.39 13.63
N ALA A 282 11.14 0.88 13.53
CA ALA A 282 10.59 1.95 14.37
C ALA A 282 9.09 2.20 14.11
N ALA A 283 8.66 2.12 12.84
CA ALA A 283 7.25 2.23 12.47
C ALA A 283 6.42 1.06 13.06
N ASN A 284 6.95 -0.17 12.97
CA ASN A 284 6.35 -1.34 13.62
C ASN A 284 6.24 -1.14 15.14
N GLN A 285 7.30 -0.66 15.80
CA GLN A 285 7.28 -0.40 17.24
C GLN A 285 6.24 0.68 17.61
N LYS A 286 6.04 1.71 16.77
CA LYS A 286 4.94 2.68 16.97
C LYS A 286 3.59 1.98 16.93
N GLY A 287 3.38 1.07 16.00
CA GLY A 287 2.18 0.22 15.92
C GLY A 287 1.99 -0.62 17.18
N ASN A 288 3.05 -1.30 17.63
CA ASN A 288 3.05 -2.13 18.84
C ASN A 288 2.59 -1.33 20.07
N ASN A 289 3.15 -0.13 20.26
CA ASN A 289 2.80 0.74 21.39
C ASN A 289 1.33 1.22 21.33
N LEU A 290 0.81 1.51 20.14
CA LEU A 290 -0.57 1.93 19.96
C LEU A 290 -1.56 0.78 20.19
N ILE A 291 -1.23 -0.43 19.75
CA ILE A 291 -2.03 -1.64 20.02
C ILE A 291 -2.06 -1.92 21.52
N ALA A 292 -0.92 -1.87 22.20
CA ALA A 292 -0.85 -2.03 23.65
C ALA A 292 -1.68 -0.97 24.39
N SER A 293 -1.65 0.28 23.91
CA SER A 293 -2.48 1.36 24.47
C SER A 293 -3.99 1.10 24.27
N LEU A 294 -4.38 0.59 23.09
CA LEU A 294 -5.77 0.22 22.79
C LEU A 294 -6.26 -0.93 23.68
N ILE A 295 -5.41 -1.94 23.90
CA ILE A 295 -5.69 -3.06 24.81
C ILE A 295 -5.83 -2.57 26.25
N LYS A 296 -4.98 -1.64 26.69
CA LYS A 296 -5.10 -1.03 28.02
C LYS A 296 -6.38 -0.22 28.20
N GLU A 297 -6.85 0.46 27.15
CA GLU A 297 -8.08 1.27 27.16
C GLU A 297 -9.34 0.40 27.21
N TYR A 298 -9.40 -0.70 26.45
CA TYR A 298 -10.64 -1.47 26.26
C TYR A 298 -10.60 -2.92 26.76
N THR A 299 -9.47 -3.43 27.24
CA THR A 299 -9.15 -4.86 27.46
C THR A 299 -8.93 -5.67 26.18
N LEU A 300 -8.16 -6.76 26.30
CA LEU A 300 -7.84 -7.65 25.18
C LEU A 300 -9.10 -8.31 24.58
N ASP A 301 -10.00 -8.79 25.44
CA ASP A 301 -11.20 -9.52 25.00
C ASP A 301 -12.11 -8.64 24.15
N THR A 302 -12.32 -7.38 24.56
CA THR A 302 -13.08 -6.41 23.77
C THR A 302 -12.39 -6.10 22.45
N VAL A 303 -11.06 -5.89 22.43
CA VAL A 303 -10.32 -5.63 21.18
C VAL A 303 -10.44 -6.80 20.20
N MET A 304 -10.30 -8.04 20.70
CA MET A 304 -10.41 -9.25 19.90
C MET A 304 -11.84 -9.47 19.37
N LEU A 305 -12.85 -9.20 20.20
CA LEU A 305 -14.27 -9.25 19.79
C LEU A 305 -14.50 -8.32 18.60
N TYR A 306 -14.20 -7.03 18.73
CA TYR A 306 -14.46 -6.06 17.67
C TYR A 306 -13.59 -6.28 16.43
N MET A 307 -12.35 -6.75 16.57
CA MET A 307 -11.53 -7.18 15.43
C MET A 307 -12.24 -8.26 14.59
N ASN A 308 -12.75 -9.30 15.25
CA ASN A 308 -13.45 -10.40 14.58
C ASN A 308 -14.75 -9.92 13.93
N GLU A 309 -15.50 -9.04 14.58
CA GLU A 309 -16.74 -8.49 14.03
C GLU A 309 -16.49 -7.58 12.82
N VAL A 310 -15.40 -6.80 12.82
CA VAL A 310 -14.99 -5.99 11.65
C VAL A 310 -14.65 -6.89 10.45
N GLN A 311 -13.94 -8.01 10.70
CA GLN A 311 -13.65 -8.99 9.65
C GLN A 311 -14.92 -9.67 9.13
N LYS A 312 -15.83 -10.10 10.01
CA LYS A 312 -17.12 -10.69 9.61
C LYS A 312 -17.98 -9.72 8.80
N ALA A 313 -18.01 -8.45 9.18
CA ALA A 313 -18.73 -7.42 8.42
C ALA A 313 -18.17 -7.30 6.98
N SER A 314 -16.85 -7.38 6.85
CA SER A 314 -16.16 -7.33 5.55
C SER A 314 -16.42 -8.58 4.71
N GLU A 315 -16.41 -9.76 5.33
CA GLU A 315 -16.82 -11.02 4.68
C GLU A 315 -18.26 -10.95 4.17
N ASN A 316 -19.20 -10.54 5.02
CA ASN A 316 -20.61 -10.44 4.66
C ASN A 316 -20.83 -9.46 3.50
N ALA A 317 -20.14 -8.32 3.50
CA ALA A 317 -20.25 -7.35 2.41
C ALA A 317 -19.78 -7.92 1.05
N VAL A 318 -18.72 -8.73 1.04
CA VAL A 318 -18.26 -9.43 -0.17
C VAL A 318 -19.25 -10.53 -0.59
N ARG A 319 -19.78 -11.30 0.36
CA ARG A 319 -20.82 -12.31 0.09
C ARG A 319 -22.06 -11.67 -0.53
N ASP A 320 -22.50 -10.54 0.01
CA ASP A 320 -23.66 -9.79 -0.49
C ASP A 320 -23.40 -9.22 -1.88
N PHE A 321 -22.19 -8.75 -2.16
CA PHE A 321 -21.78 -8.36 -3.51
C PHE A 321 -21.93 -9.53 -4.50
N PHE A 322 -21.41 -10.71 -4.17
CA PHE A 322 -21.52 -11.89 -5.04
C PHE A 322 -22.98 -12.31 -5.30
N LYS A 323 -23.82 -12.31 -4.26
CA LYS A 323 -25.26 -12.57 -4.40
C LYS A 323 -25.95 -11.53 -5.28
N LYS A 324 -25.60 -10.25 -5.09
CA LYS A 324 -26.15 -9.13 -5.86
C LYS A 324 -25.79 -9.23 -7.33
N ILE A 325 -24.51 -9.42 -7.66
CA ILE A 325 -24.06 -9.48 -9.06
C ILE A 325 -24.64 -10.70 -9.79
N ALA A 326 -24.70 -11.86 -9.13
CA ALA A 326 -25.26 -13.07 -9.72
C ALA A 326 -26.74 -12.91 -10.07
N ARG A 327 -27.52 -12.28 -9.17
CA ARG A 327 -28.93 -11.94 -9.41
C ARG A 327 -29.11 -10.88 -10.49
N GLN A 328 -28.31 -9.81 -10.47
CA GLN A 328 -28.43 -8.72 -11.45
C GLN A 328 -28.06 -9.14 -12.87
N LYS A 329 -27.09 -10.05 -13.03
CA LYS A 329 -26.63 -10.55 -14.33
C LYS A 329 -27.34 -11.84 -14.76
N GLU A 330 -28.27 -12.35 -13.93
CA GLU A 330 -28.99 -13.60 -14.14
C GLU A 330 -28.08 -14.80 -14.48
N ARG A 331 -26.86 -14.80 -13.92
CA ARG A 331 -25.85 -15.86 -14.12
C ARG A 331 -24.93 -15.97 -12.92
N SER A 332 -24.43 -17.17 -12.65
CA SER A 332 -23.47 -17.45 -11.56
C SER A 332 -22.04 -17.71 -12.05
N VAL A 333 -21.83 -17.75 -13.37
CA VAL A 333 -20.50 -17.98 -13.97
C VAL A 333 -20.10 -16.76 -14.80
N PHE A 334 -18.89 -16.28 -14.58
CA PHE A 334 -18.28 -15.16 -15.26
C PHE A 334 -16.91 -15.58 -15.77
N ASP A 335 -16.51 -15.12 -16.95
CA ASP A 335 -15.22 -15.46 -17.51
C ASP A 335 -14.61 -14.27 -18.25
N ALA A 336 -13.28 -14.20 -18.21
CA ALA A 336 -12.51 -13.27 -19.00
C ALA A 336 -11.09 -13.80 -19.21
N GLU A 337 -10.48 -13.33 -20.29
CA GLU A 337 -9.05 -13.47 -20.53
C GLU A 337 -8.48 -12.17 -21.11
N ASP A 338 -7.18 -12.00 -20.89
CA ASP A 338 -6.36 -10.96 -21.50
C ASP A 338 -4.90 -11.46 -21.59
N PHE A 339 -4.08 -10.76 -22.36
CA PHE A 339 -2.75 -11.19 -22.77
C PHE A 339 -1.68 -10.17 -22.38
N MET A 340 -0.54 -10.68 -21.93
CA MET A 340 0.71 -9.93 -21.84
C MET A 340 1.26 -9.69 -23.26
N ASP A 341 2.13 -8.70 -23.44
CA ASP A 341 2.66 -8.31 -24.76
C ASP A 341 3.45 -9.43 -25.47
N ASP A 342 3.95 -10.44 -24.75
CA ASP A 342 4.61 -11.64 -25.32
C ASP A 342 3.62 -12.72 -25.80
N GLY A 343 2.32 -12.52 -25.56
CA GLY A 343 1.26 -13.48 -25.84
C GLY A 343 0.92 -14.42 -24.69
N SER A 344 1.58 -14.29 -23.53
CA SER A 344 1.21 -15.05 -22.33
C SER A 344 -0.21 -14.69 -21.88
N ARG A 345 -1.04 -15.72 -21.62
CA ARG A 345 -2.46 -15.57 -21.31
C ARG A 345 -2.71 -15.59 -19.81
N ILE A 346 -3.53 -14.67 -19.33
CA ILE A 346 -4.20 -14.76 -18.02
C ILE A 346 -5.66 -15.07 -18.28
N LYS A 347 -6.14 -16.19 -17.74
CA LYS A 347 -7.53 -16.66 -17.90
C LYS A 347 -8.16 -16.81 -16.52
N LEU A 348 -9.37 -16.31 -16.38
CA LEU A 348 -10.15 -16.39 -15.15
C LEU A 348 -11.56 -16.86 -15.46
N GLN A 349 -12.05 -17.79 -14.64
CA GLN A 349 -13.46 -18.09 -14.50
C GLN A 349 -13.86 -17.92 -13.03
N ILE A 350 -14.94 -17.17 -12.78
CA ILE A 350 -15.50 -16.95 -11.46
C ILE A 350 -16.81 -17.71 -11.37
N ARG A 351 -16.94 -18.60 -10.39
CA ARG A 351 -18.18 -19.34 -10.11
C ARG A 351 -18.71 -18.91 -8.75
N ILE A 352 -19.88 -18.27 -8.74
CA ILE A 352 -20.54 -17.78 -7.54
C ILE A 352 -21.59 -18.79 -7.09
N ASP A 353 -21.59 -19.12 -5.80
CA ASP A 353 -22.72 -19.74 -5.14
C ASP A 353 -23.72 -18.65 -4.69
N PRO A 354 -24.90 -18.55 -5.33
CA PRO A 354 -25.88 -17.50 -5.01
C PRO A 354 -26.53 -17.67 -3.62
N GLU A 355 -26.47 -18.86 -3.01
CA GLU A 355 -27.08 -19.11 -1.70
C GLU A 355 -26.12 -18.68 -0.58
N THR A 356 -24.87 -19.10 -0.66
CA THR A 356 -23.87 -18.80 0.38
C THR A 356 -23.13 -17.49 0.14
N GLY A 357 -23.10 -16.99 -1.10
CA GLY A 357 -22.25 -15.86 -1.50
C GLY A 357 -20.77 -16.20 -1.48
N SER A 358 -20.40 -17.47 -1.66
CA SER A 358 -19.01 -17.89 -1.84
C SER A 358 -18.65 -17.87 -3.32
N ALA A 359 -17.37 -17.75 -3.67
CA ALA A 359 -16.93 -17.76 -5.06
C ALA A 359 -15.62 -18.50 -5.29
N ASP A 360 -15.57 -19.35 -6.32
CA ASP A 360 -14.33 -19.92 -6.84
C ASP A 360 -13.76 -19.00 -7.93
N PHE A 361 -12.52 -18.56 -7.74
CA PHE A 361 -11.74 -17.83 -8.74
C PHE A 361 -10.75 -18.82 -9.37
N ASP A 362 -11.14 -19.39 -10.51
CA ASP A 362 -10.39 -20.42 -11.21
C ASP A 362 -9.52 -19.84 -12.33
N PHE A 363 -8.21 -19.91 -12.14
CA PHE A 363 -7.21 -19.45 -13.10
C PHE A 363 -6.69 -20.55 -14.03
N THR A 364 -7.35 -21.72 -14.06
CA THR A 364 -7.00 -22.83 -14.94
C THR A 364 -7.00 -22.40 -16.40
N GLY A 365 -5.89 -22.68 -17.09
CA GLY A 365 -5.65 -22.25 -18.47
C GLY A 365 -4.82 -20.97 -18.60
N THR A 366 -4.46 -20.31 -17.49
CA THR A 366 -3.38 -19.31 -17.46
C THR A 366 -2.06 -19.95 -17.93
N SER A 367 -1.26 -19.18 -18.67
CA SER A 367 0.01 -19.65 -19.23
C SER A 367 0.97 -20.20 -18.15
N PRO A 368 1.84 -21.15 -18.50
CA PRO A 368 2.98 -21.53 -17.68
C PRO A 368 3.83 -20.33 -17.28
N GLN A 369 4.68 -20.49 -16.26
CA GLN A 369 5.68 -19.50 -15.91
C GLN A 369 6.45 -19.01 -17.15
N ALA A 370 6.68 -17.72 -17.23
CA ALA A 370 7.44 -17.12 -18.31
C ALA A 370 8.95 -17.27 -18.06
N TYR A 371 9.70 -17.43 -19.15
CA TYR A 371 11.16 -17.29 -19.12
C TYR A 371 11.55 -15.80 -19.20
N GLY A 372 11.25 -15.11 -18.11
CA GLY A 372 11.39 -13.67 -17.92
C GLY A 372 10.96 -13.31 -16.51
N ASN A 373 10.72 -12.03 -16.23
CA ASN A 373 10.48 -11.54 -14.87
C ASN A 373 9.06 -11.07 -14.57
N TRP A 374 8.12 -11.23 -15.52
CA TRP A 374 6.71 -10.90 -15.31
C TRP A 374 5.94 -12.05 -14.66
N ASN A 375 6.62 -12.95 -13.95
CA ASN A 375 5.96 -13.95 -13.12
C ASN A 375 5.45 -13.32 -11.83
N ALA A 376 4.16 -13.44 -11.52
CA ALA A 376 3.55 -12.92 -10.31
C ALA A 376 3.42 -14.03 -9.25
N PRO A 377 4.08 -13.92 -8.08
CA PRO A 377 3.89 -14.86 -6.98
C PRO A 377 2.43 -14.97 -6.53
N GLN A 378 2.04 -16.09 -5.94
CA GLN A 378 0.67 -16.30 -5.45
C GLN A 378 0.21 -15.19 -4.48
N ALA A 379 1.11 -14.67 -3.64
CA ALA A 379 0.82 -13.55 -2.74
C ALA A 379 0.38 -12.29 -3.50
N VAL A 380 0.98 -12.03 -4.67
CA VAL A 380 0.64 -10.92 -5.56
C VAL A 380 -0.72 -11.15 -6.23
N CYS A 381 -1.00 -12.39 -6.64
CA CYS A 381 -2.31 -12.75 -7.21
C CYS A 381 -3.45 -12.50 -6.20
N ASN A 382 -3.28 -12.94 -4.95
CA ASN A 382 -4.26 -12.69 -3.89
C ASN A 382 -4.44 -11.19 -3.59
N ALA A 383 -3.38 -10.39 -3.68
CA ALA A 383 -3.47 -8.94 -3.54
C ALA A 383 -4.39 -8.32 -4.61
N GLY A 384 -4.25 -8.73 -5.87
CA GLY A 384 -5.12 -8.29 -6.97
C GLY A 384 -6.59 -8.66 -6.77
N ILE A 385 -6.86 -9.86 -6.26
CA ILE A 385 -8.22 -10.30 -5.92
C ILE A 385 -8.82 -9.42 -4.82
N ILE A 386 -8.12 -9.28 -3.68
CA ILE A 386 -8.56 -8.48 -2.53
C ILE A 386 -8.82 -7.02 -2.92
N TYR A 387 -7.89 -6.42 -3.66
CA TYR A 387 -8.03 -5.06 -4.17
C TYR A 387 -9.30 -4.91 -5.01
N THR A 388 -9.49 -5.82 -5.97
CA THR A 388 -10.64 -5.74 -6.87
C THR A 388 -11.95 -5.89 -6.13
N LEU A 389 -12.05 -6.86 -5.20
CA LEU A 389 -13.24 -7.03 -4.37
C LEU A 389 -13.53 -5.77 -3.54
N ARG A 390 -12.51 -5.14 -2.95
CA ARG A 390 -12.71 -3.90 -2.21
C ARG A 390 -13.25 -2.78 -3.08
N CYS A 391 -12.80 -2.66 -4.32
CA CYS A 391 -13.31 -1.67 -5.27
C CYS A 391 -14.76 -1.95 -5.71
N LEU A 392 -15.18 -3.21 -5.74
CA LEU A 392 -16.52 -3.61 -6.18
C LEU A 392 -17.57 -3.62 -5.08
N VAL A 393 -17.14 -3.76 -3.82
CA VAL A 393 -18.02 -3.69 -2.66
C VAL A 393 -18.37 -2.24 -2.36
N ASP A 394 -19.64 -1.91 -2.57
CA ASP A 394 -20.28 -0.63 -2.24
C ASP A 394 -20.62 -0.53 -0.75
N ALA A 395 -19.61 -0.68 0.10
CA ALA A 395 -19.70 -0.54 1.54
C ALA A 395 -18.43 0.09 2.10
N GLU A 396 -18.57 0.86 3.18
CA GLU A 396 -17.46 1.46 3.92
C GLU A 396 -16.82 0.43 4.85
N ILE A 397 -16.23 -0.61 4.25
CA ILE A 397 -15.50 -1.65 4.98
C ILE A 397 -13.99 -1.36 4.95
N PRO A 398 -13.26 -1.58 6.06
CA PRO A 398 -11.81 -1.54 6.04
C PRO A 398 -11.28 -2.74 5.26
N LEU A 399 -10.08 -2.61 4.71
CA LEU A 399 -9.42 -3.73 4.05
C LEU A 399 -8.79 -4.67 5.08
N ASN A 400 -9.34 -5.87 5.18
CA ASN A 400 -8.88 -6.90 6.11
C ASN A 400 -9.06 -8.31 5.52
N GLN A 401 -8.71 -9.33 6.31
CA GLN A 401 -8.79 -10.73 5.94
C GLN A 401 -10.20 -11.17 5.52
N GLY A 402 -11.25 -10.59 6.09
CA GLY A 402 -12.65 -10.89 5.77
C GLY A 402 -12.98 -10.74 4.30
N CYS A 403 -12.32 -9.82 3.59
CA CYS A 403 -12.58 -9.57 2.17
C CYS A 403 -12.24 -10.77 1.25
N ILE A 404 -11.37 -11.71 1.68
CA ILE A 404 -10.99 -12.88 0.87
C ILE A 404 -11.51 -14.21 1.43
N LEU A 405 -12.02 -14.25 2.67
CA LEU A 405 -12.60 -15.47 3.26
C LEU A 405 -13.67 -16.15 2.39
N PRO A 406 -14.58 -15.44 1.67
CA PRO A 406 -15.58 -16.10 0.83
C PRO A 406 -15.03 -16.54 -0.54
N VAL A 407 -13.74 -16.34 -0.81
CA VAL A 407 -13.11 -16.63 -2.10
C VAL A 407 -12.14 -17.79 -1.99
N ASN A 408 -12.34 -18.79 -2.85
CA ASN A 408 -11.38 -19.86 -3.09
C ASN A 408 -10.60 -19.58 -4.37
N ALA A 409 -9.31 -19.24 -4.26
CA ALA A 409 -8.45 -18.94 -5.39
C ALA A 409 -7.74 -20.20 -5.89
N ILE A 410 -8.14 -20.71 -7.05
CA ILE A 410 -7.56 -21.89 -7.70
C ILE A 410 -6.52 -21.40 -8.71
N ILE A 411 -5.25 -21.45 -8.31
CA ILE A 411 -4.12 -20.97 -9.13
C ILE A 411 -3.23 -22.17 -9.49
N PRO A 412 -3.08 -22.52 -10.79
CA PRO A 412 -2.27 -23.67 -11.19
C PRO A 412 -0.79 -23.52 -10.80
N GLU A 413 -0.20 -24.57 -10.22
CA GLU A 413 1.23 -24.63 -9.90
C GLU A 413 2.10 -24.50 -11.16
N GLY A 414 3.19 -23.73 -11.09
CA GLY A 414 4.09 -23.51 -12.23
C GLY A 414 3.49 -22.62 -13.32
N SER A 415 2.37 -21.94 -13.05
CA SER A 415 1.81 -20.91 -13.94
C SER A 415 2.47 -19.55 -13.71
N LEU A 416 2.21 -18.61 -14.62
CA LEU A 416 2.65 -17.22 -14.47
C LEU A 416 2.19 -16.55 -13.15
N LEU A 417 1.08 -17.03 -12.55
CA LEU A 417 0.51 -16.52 -11.30
C LEU A 417 0.90 -17.32 -10.05
N LYS A 418 1.66 -18.42 -10.23
CA LYS A 418 2.24 -19.24 -9.17
C LYS A 418 3.52 -19.90 -9.69
N PRO A 419 4.56 -19.09 -9.97
CA PRO A 419 5.81 -19.57 -10.55
C PRO A 419 6.62 -20.39 -9.55
N SER A 420 7.66 -21.09 -10.04
CA SER A 420 8.65 -21.71 -9.15
C SER A 420 9.44 -20.65 -8.35
N LYS A 421 10.05 -21.07 -7.24
CA LYS A 421 10.89 -20.20 -6.41
C LYS A 421 12.13 -19.66 -7.12
N ASP A 422 12.54 -20.28 -8.22
CA ASP A 422 13.74 -19.94 -8.97
C ASP A 422 13.46 -18.92 -10.08
N ALA A 423 12.19 -18.68 -10.41
CA ALA A 423 11.78 -17.75 -11.46
C ALA A 423 12.02 -16.29 -11.05
N ALA A 424 12.46 -15.46 -12.00
CA ALA A 424 12.48 -14.02 -11.85
C ALA A 424 11.05 -13.45 -11.72
N VAL A 425 10.87 -12.43 -10.87
CA VAL A 425 9.55 -11.88 -10.51
C VAL A 425 9.48 -10.35 -10.49
N ALA A 426 10.58 -9.63 -10.80
CA ALA A 426 10.64 -8.17 -10.66
C ALA A 426 9.45 -7.44 -11.33
N ALA A 427 8.99 -7.91 -12.48
CA ALA A 427 7.88 -7.29 -13.21
C ALA A 427 6.51 -7.91 -12.89
N GLY A 428 6.44 -9.01 -12.14
CA GLY A 428 5.19 -9.71 -11.83
C GLY A 428 4.20 -8.83 -11.08
N ASN A 429 4.71 -8.08 -10.09
CA ASN A 429 3.90 -7.15 -9.33
C ASN A 429 3.44 -5.94 -10.15
N GLY A 430 4.35 -5.30 -10.89
CA GLY A 430 4.04 -4.08 -11.63
C GLY A 430 3.24 -4.29 -12.93
N LEU A 431 3.40 -5.43 -13.59
CA LEU A 431 2.85 -5.67 -14.94
C LEU A 431 1.76 -6.74 -14.92
N THR A 432 2.09 -7.95 -14.46
CA THR A 432 1.14 -9.08 -14.49
C THR A 432 -0.01 -8.87 -13.52
N ASN A 433 0.23 -8.28 -12.35
CA ASN A 433 -0.84 -7.99 -11.40
C ASN A 433 -1.81 -6.89 -11.90
N GLN A 434 -1.32 -5.90 -12.65
CA GLN A 434 -2.20 -4.94 -13.34
C GLN A 434 -3.11 -5.66 -14.32
N ARG A 435 -2.55 -6.60 -15.08
CA ARG A 435 -3.33 -7.41 -16.02
C ARG A 435 -4.34 -8.32 -15.33
N LEU A 436 -3.98 -8.88 -14.18
CA LEU A 436 -4.86 -9.69 -13.36
C LEU A 436 -6.10 -8.89 -12.93
N VAL A 437 -5.92 -7.65 -12.45
CA VAL A 437 -7.04 -6.76 -12.09
C VAL A 437 -7.91 -6.45 -13.31
N ASP A 438 -7.29 -6.12 -14.45
CA ASP A 438 -8.02 -5.87 -15.69
C ASP A 438 -8.90 -7.08 -16.07
N VAL A 439 -8.42 -8.32 -15.89
CA VAL A 439 -9.17 -9.55 -16.17
C VAL A 439 -10.32 -9.75 -15.19
N ILE A 440 -10.12 -9.49 -13.89
CA ILE A 440 -11.19 -9.62 -12.88
C ILE A 440 -12.30 -8.59 -13.16
N LEU A 441 -11.95 -7.33 -13.39
CA LEU A 441 -12.90 -6.27 -13.72
C LEU A 441 -13.64 -6.53 -15.04
N LYS A 442 -12.94 -7.10 -16.04
CA LYS A 442 -13.54 -7.54 -17.30
C LYS A 442 -14.55 -8.65 -17.12
N ALA A 443 -14.24 -9.66 -16.29
CA ALA A 443 -15.15 -10.78 -16.02
C ALA A 443 -16.47 -10.30 -15.40
N PHE A 444 -16.41 -9.33 -14.50
CA PHE A 444 -17.60 -8.71 -13.91
C PHE A 444 -18.26 -7.64 -14.81
N GLU A 445 -17.65 -7.27 -15.93
CA GLU A 445 -18.14 -6.26 -16.88
C GLU A 445 -18.38 -4.89 -16.22
N VAL A 446 -17.42 -4.45 -15.40
CA VAL A 446 -17.58 -3.26 -14.52
C VAL A 446 -17.18 -1.96 -15.22
N CYS A 447 -15.98 -1.92 -15.80
CA CYS A 447 -15.41 -0.72 -16.43
C CYS A 447 -14.43 -1.10 -17.54
N ALA A 448 -14.13 -0.16 -18.43
CA ALA A 448 -13.06 -0.31 -19.41
C ALA A 448 -11.69 -0.47 -18.72
N ALA A 449 -10.70 -1.00 -19.45
CA ALA A 449 -9.36 -1.15 -18.90
C ALA A 449 -8.73 0.22 -18.63
N SER A 450 -8.01 0.34 -17.51
CA SER A 450 -7.04 1.41 -17.35
C SER A 450 -5.82 1.15 -18.23
N ASN A 451 -4.77 1.96 -18.09
CA ASN A 451 -3.52 1.79 -18.84
C ASN A 451 -2.88 0.40 -18.72
N GLY A 452 -3.32 -0.44 -17.77
CA GLY A 452 -2.99 -1.87 -17.66
C GLY A 452 -1.50 -2.15 -17.47
N CYS A 453 -0.78 -1.19 -16.90
CA CYS A 453 0.67 -1.20 -16.77
C CYS A 453 1.14 -0.22 -15.69
N MET A 454 2.02 -0.66 -14.77
CA MET A 454 2.89 0.25 -14.01
C MET A 454 4.20 0.35 -14.80
N ALA A 455 4.37 1.40 -15.61
CA ALA A 455 5.59 1.50 -16.42
C ALA A 455 6.78 1.78 -15.49
N ASN A 456 7.61 0.75 -15.27
CA ASN A 456 8.75 0.78 -14.37
C ASN A 456 9.97 1.28 -15.13
N PHE A 457 10.45 2.47 -14.80
CA PHE A 457 11.64 3.04 -15.39
C PHE A 457 12.76 3.06 -14.34
N THR A 458 13.89 2.47 -14.71
CA THR A 458 15.10 2.46 -13.88
C THR A 458 16.27 3.04 -14.62
N PHE A 459 17.19 3.62 -13.88
CA PHE A 459 18.52 3.94 -14.39
C PHE A 459 19.54 4.01 -13.26
N GLY A 460 20.82 3.93 -13.60
CA GLY A 460 21.87 4.05 -12.61
C GLY A 460 23.24 3.56 -13.06
N LEU A 461 24.18 3.63 -12.12
CA LEU A 461 25.58 3.23 -12.33
C LEU A 461 25.85 1.87 -11.67
N ALA A 462 26.22 0.89 -12.49
CA ALA A 462 26.62 -0.45 -12.06
C ALA A 462 28.11 -0.45 -11.68
N GLN A 463 28.43 0.14 -10.52
CA GLN A 463 29.78 0.17 -9.98
C GLN A 463 29.75 0.31 -8.45
N LYS A 464 30.89 0.07 -7.80
CA LYS A 464 31.08 0.37 -6.37
C LYS A 464 30.78 1.84 -6.09
N ASN A 465 29.92 2.11 -5.10
CA ASN A 465 29.39 3.44 -4.79
C ASN A 465 28.60 4.09 -5.95
N GLY A 466 28.05 3.28 -6.85
CA GLY A 466 27.06 3.73 -7.83
C GLY A 466 25.72 4.05 -7.16
N PHE A 467 24.69 4.21 -7.99
CA PHE A 467 23.33 4.47 -7.52
C PHE A 467 22.33 3.77 -8.43
N GLY A 468 21.16 3.47 -7.89
CA GLY A 468 19.97 3.06 -8.62
C GLY A 468 18.85 4.07 -8.42
N TYR A 469 18.12 4.35 -9.50
CA TYR A 469 16.84 5.04 -9.46
C TYR A 469 15.75 4.11 -9.98
N TYR A 470 14.58 4.17 -9.36
CA TYR A 470 13.38 3.46 -9.79
C TYR A 470 12.15 4.35 -9.65
N GLU A 471 11.37 4.42 -10.72
CA GLU A 471 10.04 5.01 -10.71
C GLU A 471 9.01 4.15 -11.44
N THR A 472 7.75 4.31 -11.02
CA THR A 472 6.59 3.92 -11.83
C THR A 472 5.99 5.17 -12.45
N ILE A 473 5.52 5.06 -13.69
CA ILE A 473 4.97 6.19 -14.45
C ILE A 473 3.46 5.98 -14.65
N ALA A 474 2.69 7.01 -14.34
CA ALA A 474 1.23 7.07 -14.44
C ALA A 474 0.69 6.91 -15.88
N GLY A 475 -0.61 6.65 -16.02
CA GLY A 475 -1.27 6.54 -17.32
C GLY A 475 -2.74 6.93 -17.27
N GLY A 476 -3.49 6.61 -18.32
CA GLY A 476 -4.92 6.88 -18.35
C GLY A 476 -5.74 5.82 -17.59
N SER A 477 -6.74 6.24 -16.81
CA SER A 477 -7.67 5.30 -16.19
C SER A 477 -8.84 4.94 -17.13
N GLY A 478 -9.44 3.78 -16.91
CA GLY A 478 -10.58 3.31 -17.69
C GLY A 478 -11.89 4.04 -17.36
N ALA A 479 -12.70 4.28 -18.38
CA ALA A 479 -14.04 4.83 -18.21
C ALA A 479 -15.04 3.77 -17.69
N GLY A 480 -16.14 4.23 -17.10
CA GLY A 480 -17.20 3.35 -16.62
C GLY A 480 -18.60 3.80 -17.02
N PRO A 481 -19.65 3.16 -16.49
CA PRO A 481 -21.04 3.40 -16.88
C PRO A 481 -21.55 4.83 -16.67
N TRP A 482 -20.87 5.64 -15.86
CA TRP A 482 -21.29 7.01 -15.56
C TRP A 482 -20.11 7.99 -15.36
N TRP A 483 -18.85 7.56 -15.60
CA TRP A 483 -17.66 8.39 -15.40
C TRP A 483 -16.71 8.30 -16.58
N VAL A 484 -16.03 9.41 -16.85
CA VAL A 484 -14.86 9.45 -17.76
C VAL A 484 -13.61 8.99 -17.01
N GLY A 485 -12.67 8.41 -17.74
CA GLY A 485 -11.35 8.10 -17.19
C GLY A 485 -10.56 9.38 -16.86
N GLU A 486 -9.97 9.40 -15.68
CA GLU A 486 -9.01 10.40 -15.22
C GLU A 486 -7.67 10.30 -15.99
N ASP A 487 -7.10 11.45 -16.31
CA ASP A 487 -5.89 11.60 -17.12
C ASP A 487 -4.62 11.51 -16.25
N GLY A 488 -3.64 10.69 -16.65
CA GLY A 488 -2.28 10.71 -16.06
C GLY A 488 -2.17 10.33 -14.59
N ILE A 489 -2.95 9.34 -14.12
CA ILE A 489 -2.96 8.88 -12.73
C ILE A 489 -2.40 7.46 -12.55
N HIS A 490 -1.91 7.17 -11.35
CA HIS A 490 -1.63 5.80 -10.91
C HIS A 490 -2.95 5.07 -10.64
N CYS A 491 -3.12 3.90 -11.26
CA CYS A 491 -4.33 3.10 -11.19
C CYS A 491 -4.06 1.72 -10.58
N HIS A 492 -5.06 1.16 -9.92
CA HIS A 492 -5.06 -0.23 -9.45
C HIS A 492 -3.90 -0.58 -8.52
N MET A 493 -2.95 -1.40 -8.99
CA MET A 493 -1.89 -1.97 -8.15
C MET A 493 -0.81 -0.97 -7.71
N THR A 494 -0.99 0.32 -8.00
CA THR A 494 -0.08 1.41 -7.64
C THR A 494 -0.83 2.62 -7.13
N ASN A 495 -0.24 3.28 -6.13
CA ASN A 495 -0.69 4.56 -5.58
C ASN A 495 0.52 5.40 -5.13
N THR A 496 1.62 5.28 -5.86
CA THR A 496 2.85 6.02 -5.56
C THR A 496 2.75 7.44 -6.09
N ARG A 497 3.43 8.37 -5.43
CA ARG A 497 3.68 9.70 -5.99
C ARG A 497 4.78 9.63 -7.05
N ILE A 498 4.73 10.61 -7.95
CA ILE A 498 5.86 10.93 -8.82
C ILE A 498 7.03 11.43 -7.97
N THR A 499 8.26 11.24 -8.44
CA THR A 499 9.39 12.00 -7.91
C THR A 499 9.27 13.45 -8.40
N ASP A 500 9.29 14.42 -7.48
CA ASP A 500 9.34 15.84 -7.83
C ASP A 500 10.50 16.12 -8.79
N ALA A 501 10.25 16.93 -9.81
CA ALA A 501 11.22 17.21 -10.86
C ALA A 501 12.53 17.78 -10.29
N GLU A 502 12.43 18.73 -9.35
CA GLU A 502 13.60 19.33 -8.69
C GLU A 502 14.36 18.31 -7.84
N VAL A 503 13.66 17.37 -7.19
CA VAL A 503 14.29 16.31 -6.40
C VAL A 503 15.02 15.34 -7.33
N LEU A 504 14.40 14.95 -8.44
CA LEU A 504 14.98 14.09 -9.47
C LEU A 504 16.29 14.69 -10.01
N GLU A 505 16.24 15.93 -10.50
CA GLU A 505 17.39 16.61 -11.12
C GLU A 505 18.48 16.97 -10.10
N ARG A 506 18.11 17.21 -8.84
CA ARG A 506 19.09 17.49 -7.77
C ARG A 506 19.82 16.23 -7.32
N ARG A 507 19.13 15.08 -7.25
CA ARG A 507 19.70 13.84 -6.72
C ARG A 507 20.41 13.00 -7.78
N TYR A 508 19.99 13.11 -9.04
CA TYR A 508 20.47 12.23 -10.11
C TYR A 508 20.97 13.03 -11.32
N PRO A 509 21.98 12.54 -12.06
CA PRO A 509 22.57 13.22 -13.20
C PRO A 509 21.70 13.08 -14.46
N VAL A 510 20.47 13.59 -14.37
CA VAL A 510 19.46 13.59 -15.44
C VAL A 510 18.72 14.92 -15.49
N LEU A 511 18.10 15.24 -16.62
CA LEU A 511 17.18 16.38 -16.77
C LEU A 511 15.82 15.89 -17.24
N LEU A 512 14.74 16.37 -16.62
CA LEU A 512 13.38 16.11 -17.05
C LEU A 512 12.99 17.10 -18.14
N ARG A 513 13.01 16.64 -19.40
CA ARG A 513 12.71 17.49 -20.57
C ARG A 513 11.22 17.67 -20.79
N GLU A 514 10.43 16.64 -20.54
CA GLU A 514 8.99 16.68 -20.70
C GLU A 514 8.31 15.82 -19.62
N PHE A 515 7.27 16.37 -19.03
CA PHE A 515 6.26 15.59 -18.33
C PHE A 515 4.88 16.17 -18.61
N SER A 516 4.13 15.58 -19.53
CA SER A 516 2.89 16.14 -20.05
C SER A 516 1.81 15.07 -20.24
N LEU A 517 0.54 15.48 -20.29
CA LEU A 517 -0.55 14.58 -20.67
C LEU A 517 -0.47 14.25 -22.17
N ARG A 518 -0.55 12.97 -22.50
CA ARG A 518 -0.59 12.46 -23.87
C ARG A 518 -2.02 12.56 -24.43
N ARG A 519 -2.46 13.79 -24.70
CA ARG A 519 -3.83 14.09 -25.16
C ARG A 519 -4.22 13.26 -26.38
N GLY A 520 -5.46 12.78 -26.41
CA GLY A 520 -5.99 11.92 -27.47
C GLY A 520 -5.56 10.45 -27.37
N SER A 521 -4.86 10.04 -26.31
CA SER A 521 -4.53 8.61 -26.12
C SER A 521 -5.63 7.81 -25.43
N GLY A 522 -6.62 8.46 -24.82
CA GLY A 522 -7.78 7.80 -24.20
C GLY A 522 -8.72 7.24 -25.26
N GLY A 523 -9.35 6.10 -24.98
CA GLY A 523 -10.32 5.49 -25.86
C GLY A 523 -11.63 6.29 -25.90
N GLU A 524 -12.17 6.49 -27.10
CA GLU A 524 -13.45 7.18 -27.28
C GLU A 524 -14.62 6.32 -26.81
N GLY A 525 -15.70 6.97 -26.37
CA GLY A 525 -16.93 6.33 -25.95
C GLY A 525 -17.93 7.37 -25.51
N ARG A 526 -19.13 6.95 -25.10
CA ARG A 526 -20.05 7.85 -24.39
C ARG A 526 -19.36 8.51 -23.19
N PHE A 527 -18.51 7.73 -22.51
CA PHE A 527 -17.53 8.23 -21.56
C PHE A 527 -16.13 7.87 -22.06
N ARG A 528 -15.30 8.89 -22.29
CA ARG A 528 -13.91 8.71 -22.76
C ARG A 528 -13.03 8.09 -21.68
N GLY A 529 -12.04 7.31 -22.10
CA GLY A 529 -10.93 6.91 -21.24
C GLY A 529 -9.97 8.08 -20.96
N GLY A 530 -9.13 7.91 -19.94
CA GLY A 530 -8.11 8.88 -19.56
C GLY A 530 -6.93 8.90 -20.53
N ALA A 531 -6.29 10.05 -20.66
CA ALA A 531 -5.03 10.21 -21.37
C ALA A 531 -3.86 9.62 -20.56
N GLY A 532 -2.89 9.03 -21.25
CA GLY A 532 -1.60 8.66 -20.69
C GLY A 532 -0.71 9.88 -20.49
N VAL A 533 0.58 9.66 -20.30
CA VAL A 533 1.57 10.73 -20.14
C VAL A 533 2.76 10.52 -21.08
N ASN A 534 3.39 11.63 -21.46
CA ASN A 534 4.73 11.65 -22.04
C ASN A 534 5.71 12.00 -20.93
N ARG A 535 6.75 11.18 -20.73
CA ARG A 535 7.84 11.44 -19.80
C ARG A 535 9.17 11.30 -20.53
N GLU A 536 9.92 12.39 -20.62
CA GLU A 536 11.22 12.41 -21.32
C GLU A 536 12.33 12.82 -20.37
N ILE A 537 13.33 11.94 -20.24
CA ILE A 537 14.49 12.13 -19.37
C ILE A 537 15.75 12.12 -20.21
N GLU A 538 16.57 13.16 -20.08
CA GLU A 538 17.91 13.27 -20.67
C GLU A 538 18.97 12.83 -19.68
N PHE A 539 19.94 12.04 -20.12
CA PHE A 539 21.03 11.55 -19.29
C PHE A 539 22.25 12.47 -19.43
N LEU A 540 22.81 12.91 -18.29
CA LEU A 540 23.97 13.82 -18.28
C LEU A 540 25.31 13.08 -18.24
N ILE A 541 25.29 11.78 -17.96
CA ILE A 541 26.45 10.88 -17.96
C ILE A 541 26.06 9.55 -18.58
N ASP A 542 27.07 8.76 -18.95
CA ASP A 542 26.87 7.38 -19.39
C ASP A 542 26.36 6.52 -18.23
N MET A 543 25.30 5.73 -18.45
CA MET A 543 24.72 4.87 -17.42
C MET A 543 23.84 3.76 -18.01
N HIS A 544 23.34 2.86 -17.15
CA HIS A 544 22.32 1.90 -17.53
C HIS A 544 20.93 2.51 -17.39
N ALA A 545 20.03 2.21 -18.32
CA ALA A 545 18.60 2.52 -18.23
C ALA A 545 17.77 1.28 -18.57
N GLY A 546 16.75 1.01 -17.78
CA GLY A 546 15.85 -0.13 -17.92
C GLY A 546 14.40 0.32 -18.02
N ILE A 547 13.61 -0.38 -18.83
CA ILE A 547 12.15 -0.20 -18.89
C ILE A 547 11.47 -1.56 -18.78
N LEU A 548 10.48 -1.65 -17.91
CA LEU A 548 9.62 -2.80 -17.71
C LEU A 548 8.17 -2.35 -17.79
N SER A 549 7.50 -2.72 -18.89
CA SER A 549 6.25 -2.08 -19.27
C SER A 549 5.41 -2.94 -20.24
N GLU A 550 4.09 -2.76 -20.23
CA GLU A 550 3.07 -3.55 -20.95
C GLU A 550 2.10 -2.69 -21.79
N ARG A 551 1.24 -3.29 -22.63
CA ARG A 551 0.34 -2.56 -23.55
C ARG A 551 1.08 -1.79 -24.64
N ARG A 552 2.19 -2.37 -25.13
CA ARG A 552 2.92 -1.92 -26.32
C ARG A 552 2.50 -2.73 -27.55
N VAL A 553 1.97 -3.93 -27.33
CA VAL A 553 1.41 -4.81 -28.37
C VAL A 553 -0.11 -4.75 -28.33
N PHE A 554 -0.71 -5.07 -27.18
CA PHE A 554 -2.17 -5.07 -26.99
C PHE A 554 -2.69 -3.74 -26.43
N GLN A 555 -3.84 -3.28 -26.92
CA GLN A 555 -4.46 -2.05 -26.41
C GLN A 555 -5.23 -2.29 -25.11
N PRO A 556 -5.34 -1.29 -24.23
CA PRO A 556 -6.33 -1.27 -23.16
C PRO A 556 -7.74 -1.37 -23.75
N TYR A 557 -8.53 -2.36 -23.34
CA TYR A 557 -9.85 -2.62 -23.92
C TYR A 557 -10.86 -1.53 -23.52
N GLY A 558 -11.77 -1.20 -24.45
CA GLY A 558 -13.00 -0.47 -24.12
C GLY A 558 -14.10 -1.42 -23.63
N MET A 559 -15.19 -0.88 -23.09
CA MET A 559 -16.31 -1.66 -22.57
C MET A 559 -17.67 -1.13 -23.04
N ALA A 560 -18.66 -2.03 -23.15
CA ALA A 560 -20.03 -1.69 -23.56
C ALA A 560 -20.12 -0.90 -24.90
N GLY A 561 -19.22 -1.18 -25.84
CA GLY A 561 -19.13 -0.50 -27.15
C GLY A 561 -18.13 0.65 -27.21
N GLY A 562 -17.49 1.02 -26.10
CA GLY A 562 -16.40 1.98 -26.09
C GLY A 562 -15.15 1.48 -26.81
N LEU A 563 -14.38 2.39 -27.38
CA LEU A 563 -13.16 2.11 -28.12
C LEU A 563 -11.96 1.90 -27.19
N PRO A 564 -10.97 1.10 -27.62
CA PRO A 564 -9.76 0.87 -26.84
C PRO A 564 -8.89 2.13 -26.72
N GLY A 565 -8.12 2.22 -25.63
CA GLY A 565 -7.09 3.24 -25.45
C GLY A 565 -5.90 3.04 -26.40
N ALA A 566 -5.13 4.09 -26.62
CA ALA A 566 -3.90 4.01 -27.40
C ALA A 566 -2.81 3.24 -26.64
N ARG A 567 -2.00 2.47 -27.40
CA ARG A 567 -0.83 1.76 -26.87
C ARG A 567 0.22 2.74 -26.34
N GLY A 568 1.05 2.24 -25.44
CA GLY A 568 2.26 2.92 -25.02
C GLY A 568 3.40 2.76 -26.03
N GLU A 569 4.43 3.57 -25.90
CA GLU A 569 5.63 3.54 -26.72
C GLU A 569 6.85 3.97 -25.89
N ASN A 570 8.00 3.32 -26.08
CA ASN A 570 9.24 3.68 -25.41
C ASN A 570 10.31 3.97 -26.48
N LEU A 571 10.83 5.19 -26.51
CA LEU A 571 11.76 5.68 -27.52
C LEU A 571 13.08 6.11 -26.89
N TRP A 572 14.19 5.53 -27.35
CA TRP A 572 15.54 6.00 -27.10
C TRP A 572 15.94 6.98 -28.20
N LEU A 573 16.03 8.26 -27.84
CA LEU A 573 16.46 9.35 -28.69
C LEU A 573 17.97 9.54 -28.48
N ARG A 574 18.78 9.06 -29.42
CA ARG A 574 20.24 9.20 -29.33
C ARG A 574 20.68 10.62 -29.65
N HIS A 575 21.77 11.05 -29.01
CA HIS A 575 22.35 12.37 -29.24
C HIS A 575 22.72 12.64 -30.71
N ASN A 576 23.05 11.58 -31.47
CA ASN A 576 23.34 11.65 -32.90
C ASN A 576 22.09 11.80 -33.80
N GLY A 577 20.89 11.93 -33.23
CA GLY A 577 19.62 12.10 -33.94
C GLY A 577 18.87 10.81 -34.27
N GLN A 578 19.44 9.63 -33.97
CA GLN A 578 18.73 8.36 -34.18
C GLN A 578 17.59 8.19 -33.16
N VAL A 579 16.46 7.65 -33.63
CA VAL A 579 15.31 7.30 -32.78
C VAL A 579 15.12 5.79 -32.84
N ILE A 580 15.17 5.13 -31.68
CA ILE A 580 15.07 3.68 -31.56
C ILE A 580 13.88 3.35 -30.65
N ASN A 581 12.91 2.59 -31.16
CA ASN A 581 11.87 2.01 -30.31
C ASN A 581 12.45 0.80 -29.58
N VAL A 582 12.50 0.86 -28.24
CA VAL A 582 13.12 -0.17 -27.41
C VAL A 582 12.14 -1.27 -26.97
N GLY A 583 10.88 -1.21 -27.38
CA GLY A 583 9.85 -2.16 -26.98
C GLY A 583 9.40 -2.00 -25.52
N GLY A 584 8.61 -2.95 -25.02
CA GLY A 584 8.02 -2.90 -23.67
C GLY A 584 8.99 -3.27 -22.55
N LYS A 585 10.00 -4.08 -22.84
CA LYS A 585 10.98 -4.60 -21.87
C LYS A 585 12.36 -4.49 -22.48
N ALA A 586 13.22 -3.64 -21.93
CA ALA A 586 14.56 -3.43 -22.46
C ALA A 586 15.54 -2.92 -21.41
N SER A 587 16.81 -3.23 -21.63
CA SER A 587 17.95 -2.64 -20.94
C SER A 587 18.86 -1.98 -21.97
N CYS A 588 19.21 -0.73 -21.73
CA CYS A 588 20.00 0.10 -22.63
C CYS A 588 21.21 0.66 -21.87
N TYR A 589 22.37 0.68 -22.51
CA TYR A 589 23.50 1.47 -22.05
C TYR A 589 23.47 2.82 -22.76
N VAL A 590 22.99 3.85 -22.06
CA VAL A 590 22.75 5.19 -22.59
C VAL A 590 24.01 6.04 -22.48
N LYS A 591 24.19 6.97 -23.42
CA LYS A 591 25.30 7.92 -23.44
C LYS A 591 24.87 9.29 -22.95
N ALA A 592 25.81 10.08 -22.45
CA ALA A 592 25.55 11.49 -22.13
C ALA A 592 24.92 12.21 -23.34
N GLY A 593 23.82 12.93 -23.12
CA GLY A 593 23.03 13.61 -24.14
C GLY A 593 21.97 12.75 -24.83
N ASP A 594 21.94 11.43 -24.59
CA ASP A 594 20.82 10.59 -25.00
C ASP A 594 19.57 10.90 -24.14
N ARG A 595 18.39 10.58 -24.67
CA ARG A 595 17.11 10.76 -23.97
C ARG A 595 16.25 9.52 -24.07
N MET A 596 15.52 9.21 -23.00
CA MET A 596 14.47 8.20 -23.00
C MET A 596 13.11 8.89 -22.92
N ARG A 597 12.27 8.70 -23.94
CA ARG A 597 10.89 9.17 -23.97
C ARG A 597 9.95 8.00 -23.78
N ILE A 598 9.14 8.05 -22.73
CA ILE A 598 8.15 7.04 -22.37
C ILE A 598 6.76 7.64 -22.56
N CYS A 599 6.02 7.09 -23.50
CA CYS A 599 4.63 7.41 -23.79
C CYS A 599 3.78 6.32 -23.15
N THR A 600 3.08 6.60 -22.05
CA THR A 600 2.24 5.58 -21.40
C THR A 600 0.91 5.37 -22.12
N PRO A 601 0.27 4.20 -21.95
CA PRO A 601 -1.04 3.94 -22.54
C PRO A 601 -2.13 4.85 -21.97
N GLY A 602 -3.17 5.13 -22.76
CA GLY A 602 -4.42 5.69 -22.24
C GLY A 602 -5.34 4.61 -21.65
N GLY A 603 -6.46 5.01 -21.06
CA GLY A 603 -7.53 4.08 -20.66
C GLY A 603 -8.52 3.84 -21.79
N GLY A 604 -9.28 2.73 -21.73
CA GLY A 604 -10.37 2.46 -22.66
C GLY A 604 -11.62 3.31 -22.39
N GLY A 605 -12.41 3.54 -23.44
CA GLY A 605 -13.70 4.22 -23.34
C GLY A 605 -14.85 3.28 -22.93
N TYR A 606 -15.95 3.86 -22.49
CA TYR A 606 -17.17 3.15 -22.10
C TYR A 606 -18.39 3.64 -22.88
N GLY A 607 -19.18 2.71 -23.41
CA GLY A 607 -20.35 3.02 -24.23
C GLY A 607 -19.96 3.40 -25.66
N SER A 608 -20.83 3.11 -26.64
CA SER A 608 -20.57 3.49 -28.04
C SER A 608 -20.40 5.01 -28.17
N PRO A 609 -19.39 5.51 -28.91
CA PRO A 609 -19.28 6.93 -29.23
C PRO A 609 -20.52 7.42 -29.98
N GLU A 610 -21.04 8.60 -29.64
CA GLU A 610 -22.06 9.26 -30.46
C GLU A 610 -21.37 9.85 -31.69
N HIS A 611 -21.88 9.52 -32.89
CA HIS A 611 -21.31 9.94 -34.18
C HIS A 611 -21.73 11.35 -34.59
#